data_AF-A0A2T4V748-F1
#
_entry.id   AF-A0A2T4V748-F1
#
_cell.length_a   1.000
_cell.length_b   1.000
_cell.length_c   1.000
_cell.angle_alpha   90.00
_cell.angle_beta   90.00
_cell.angle_gamma   90.00
#
_symmetry.space_group_name_H-M   'P 1'
#
loop_
_entity.id
_entity.type
_entity.pdbx_description
1 polymer ?
#
loop_
_entity_poly.entity_id
_entity_poly.type
_entity_poly.pdbx_seq_one_letter_code
_entity_poly.pdbx_strand_id
1 'polypeptide(L)'
;MRMLFYAHSGLRYLVLLMGLIAVAYFAFGLATRRPVDKSVRIIGSSFAGLLDTQVLLGIVLLGSGWPFYPALWGHLTMMVLAAVVAHVLLVVNRKRPNPGYLLPLIGVGGALLLIIGGILAISRSVVGMTGAGG
;
A
#
# COMPACT_ATOMS: atom_id res chain seq x y z
N MET A 1 -2.82 -17.00 16.37
CA MET A 1 -3.48 -15.85 15.70
C MET A 1 -2.92 -14.48 16.11
N ARG A 2 -2.73 -14.16 17.40
CA ARG A 2 -2.28 -12.81 17.84
C ARG A 2 -0.97 -12.35 17.17
N MET A 3 0.01 -13.25 17.00
CA MET A 3 1.27 -12.92 16.33
C MET A 3 1.10 -12.49 14.88
N LEU A 4 0.23 -13.16 14.10
CA LEU A 4 -0.08 -12.79 12.71
C LEU A 4 -0.75 -11.41 12.64
N PHE A 5 -1.66 -11.13 13.59
CA PHE A 5 -2.32 -9.83 13.67
C PHE A 5 -1.32 -8.71 13.97
N TYR A 6 -0.43 -8.88 14.95
CA TYR A 6 0.61 -7.90 15.25
C TYR A 6 1.61 -7.74 14.10
N ALA A 7 1.96 -8.83 13.41
CA ALA A 7 2.81 -8.78 12.22
C ALA A 7 2.15 -7.97 11.10
N HIS A 8 0.88 -8.25 10.77
CA HIS A 8 0.13 -7.50 9.76
C HIS A 8 -0.03 -6.02 10.14
N SER A 9 -0.40 -5.75 11.40
CA SER A 9 -0.57 -4.40 11.92
C SER A 9 0.74 -3.61 11.96
N GLY A 10 1.85 -4.25 12.33
CA GLY A 10 3.19 -3.64 12.35
C GLY A 10 3.73 -3.39 10.94
N LEU A 11 3.57 -4.36 10.05
CA LEU A 11 4.02 -4.28 8.65
C LEU A 11 3.37 -3.12 7.90
N ARG A 12 2.12 -2.77 8.25
CA ARG A 12 1.45 -1.60 7.69
C ARG A 12 2.26 -0.31 7.87
N TYR A 13 2.90 -0.11 9.02
CA TYR A 13 3.72 1.08 9.25
C TYR A 13 5.00 1.07 8.40
N LEU A 14 5.58 -0.11 8.17
CA LEU A 14 6.71 -0.28 7.25
C LEU A 14 6.30 0.03 5.80
N VAL A 15 5.12 -0.42 5.36
CA VAL A 15 4.57 -0.10 4.02
C VAL A 15 4.34 1.40 3.87
N LEU A 16 3.74 2.06 4.87
CA LEU A 16 3.53 3.50 4.85
C LEU A 16 4.85 4.27 4.81
N LEU A 17 5.83 3.88 5.63
CA LEU A 17 7.15 4.49 5.65
C LEU A 17 7.88 4.32 4.31
N MET A 18 7.92 3.10 3.78
CA MET A 18 8.55 2.82 2.50
C MET A 18 7.84 3.56 1.35
N GLY A 19 6.51 3.64 1.39
CA GLY A 19 5.74 4.42 0.43
C GLY A 19 6.10 5.90 0.48
N LEU A 20 6.23 6.48 1.67
CA LEU A 20 6.64 7.88 1.85
C LEU A 20 8.04 8.13 1.29
N ILE A 21 9.00 7.25 1.60
CA ILE A 21 10.36 7.30 1.05
C ILE A 21 10.34 7.23 -0.48
N ALA A 22 9.54 6.32 -1.04
CA ALA A 22 9.43 6.15 -2.48
C ALA A 22 8.79 7.36 -3.18
N VAL A 23 7.71 7.92 -2.62
CA VAL A 23 7.10 9.15 -3.13
C VAL A 23 8.09 10.31 -3.09
N ALA A 24 8.78 10.51 -1.96
CA ALA A 24 9.77 11.57 -1.82
C ALA A 24 10.91 11.41 -2.85
N TYR A 25 11.46 10.20 -3.00
CA TYR A 25 12.50 9.90 -3.97
C TYR A 25 12.05 10.14 -5.41
N PHE A 26 10.86 9.66 -5.79
CA PHE A 26 10.36 9.82 -7.15
C PHE A 26 9.97 11.25 -7.48
N ALA A 27 9.34 11.96 -6.54
CA ALA A 27 9.02 13.37 -6.70
C ALA A 27 10.29 14.21 -6.86
N PHE A 28 11.32 13.94 -6.04
CA PHE A 28 12.61 14.62 -6.15
C PHE A 28 13.32 14.32 -7.47
N GLY A 29 13.36 13.06 -7.90
CA GLY A 29 13.95 12.67 -9.19
C GLY A 29 13.23 13.30 -10.38
N LEU A 30 11.91 13.42 -10.31
CA LEU A 30 11.09 14.09 -11.31
C LEU A 30 11.35 15.61 -11.35
N ALA A 31 11.34 16.27 -10.18
CA ALA A 31 11.55 17.72 -10.06
C ALA A 31 12.95 18.16 -10.50
N THR A 32 13.96 17.35 -10.21
CA THR A 32 15.36 17.63 -10.56
C THR A 32 15.77 17.10 -11.94
N ARG A 33 14.85 16.44 -12.67
CA ARG A 33 15.11 15.78 -13.96
C ARG A 33 16.34 14.87 -13.92
N ARG A 34 16.55 14.16 -12.81
CA ARG A 34 17.68 13.24 -12.67
C ARG A 34 17.61 12.13 -13.72
N PRO A 35 18.75 11.60 -14.20
CA PRO A 35 18.73 10.36 -14.98
C PRO A 35 18.13 9.24 -14.13
N VAL A 36 17.33 8.37 -14.74
CA VAL A 36 16.79 7.19 -14.06
C VAL A 36 17.90 6.18 -13.87
N ASP A 37 18.02 5.69 -12.64
CA ASP A 37 19.00 4.69 -12.25
C ASP A 37 18.33 3.43 -11.69
N LYS A 38 19.15 2.47 -11.25
CA LYS A 38 18.69 1.23 -10.60
C LYS A 38 17.88 1.48 -9.32
N SER A 39 18.08 2.61 -8.66
CA SER A 39 17.42 2.93 -7.38
C SER A 39 15.92 3.08 -7.57
N VAL A 40 15.46 3.57 -8.73
CA VAL A 40 14.02 3.62 -9.06
C VAL A 40 13.38 2.24 -8.98
N ARG A 41 14.07 1.24 -9.53
CA ARG A 41 13.61 -0.15 -9.49
C ARG A 41 13.65 -0.72 -8.08
N ILE A 42 14.74 -0.53 -7.35
CA ILE A 42 14.92 -1.08 -5.99
C ILE A 42 13.86 -0.51 -5.04
N ILE A 43 13.68 0.81 -5.04
CA ILE A 43 12.72 1.49 -4.17
C ILE A 43 11.30 1.07 -4.52
N GLY A 44 10.94 1.05 -5.81
CA GLY A 44 9.62 0.62 -6.27
C GLY A 44 9.32 -0.84 -5.93
N SER A 45 10.26 -1.76 -6.15
CA SER A 45 10.08 -3.18 -5.82
C SER A 45 10.04 -3.43 -4.32
N SER A 46 10.78 -2.66 -3.53
CA SER A 46 10.76 -2.77 -2.06
C SER A 46 9.40 -2.37 -1.50
N PHE A 47 8.82 -1.27 -1.99
CA PHE A 47 7.44 -0.89 -1.65
C PHE A 47 6.44 -1.95 -2.06
N ALA A 48 6.47 -2.41 -3.31
CA ALA A 48 5.54 -3.42 -3.81
C ALA A 48 5.64 -4.74 -3.02
N GLY A 49 6.85 -5.22 -2.73
CA GLY A 49 7.06 -6.43 -1.94
C GLY A 49 6.54 -6.33 -0.50
N LEU A 50 6.73 -5.18 0.16
CA LEU A 50 6.16 -4.95 1.49
C LEU A 50 4.63 -4.91 1.45
N LEU A 51 4.05 -4.23 0.44
CA LEU A 51 2.60 -4.16 0.24
C LEU A 51 2.01 -5.55 -0.04
N ASP A 52 2.64 -6.34 -0.90
CA ASP A 52 2.23 -7.71 -1.22
C ASP A 52 2.29 -8.59 0.04
N THR A 53 3.35 -8.48 0.83
CA THR A 53 3.48 -9.20 2.10
C THR A 53 2.36 -8.81 3.07
N GLN A 54 2.00 -7.52 3.14
CA GLN A 54 0.90 -7.05 3.97
C GLN A 54 -0.44 -7.63 3.51
N VAL A 55 -0.72 -7.60 2.20
CA VAL A 55 -1.94 -8.18 1.62
C VAL A 55 -2.01 -9.68 1.90
N LEU A 56 -0.90 -10.41 1.70
CA LEU A 56 -0.82 -11.84 1.95
C LEU A 56 -1.10 -12.18 3.42
N LEU A 57 -0.47 -11.46 4.36
CA LEU A 57 -0.77 -11.62 5.79
C LEU A 57 -2.24 -11.33 6.11
N GLY A 58 -2.85 -10.35 5.43
CA GLY A 58 -4.28 -10.06 5.54
C GLY A 58 -5.14 -11.24 5.10
N ILE A 59 -4.85 -11.83 3.93
CA ILE A 59 -5.56 -13.01 3.42
C ILE A 59 -5.40 -14.21 4.37
N VAL A 60 -4.20 -14.44 4.89
CA VAL A 60 -3.95 -15.51 5.87
C VAL A 60 -4.76 -15.28 7.16
N LEU A 61 -4.87 -14.04 7.63
CA LEU A 61 -5.70 -13.70 8.79
C LEU A 61 -7.18 -14.02 8.55
N LEU A 62 -7.70 -13.69 7.36
CA LEU A 62 -9.07 -14.04 6.96
C LEU A 62 -9.30 -15.55 6.97
N GLY A 63 -8.38 -16.32 6.37
CA GLY A 63 -8.46 -17.79 6.35
C GLY A 63 -8.29 -18.45 7.72
N SER A 64 -7.71 -17.74 8.70
CA SER A 64 -7.48 -18.26 10.06
C SER A 64 -8.68 -18.14 11.02
N GLY A 65 -9.83 -17.65 10.53
CA GLY A 65 -11.05 -17.47 11.33
C GLY A 65 -11.05 -16.21 12.21
N TRP A 66 -10.27 -15.18 11.85
CA TRP A 66 -10.29 -13.89 12.55
C TRP A 66 -11.66 -13.20 12.38
N PRO A 67 -12.22 -12.55 13.42
CA PRO A 67 -13.55 -11.93 13.36
C PRO A 67 -13.64 -10.93 12.21
N PHE A 68 -14.59 -11.19 11.31
CA PHE A 68 -14.80 -10.44 10.09
C PHE A 68 -16.11 -9.64 10.18
N TYR A 69 -16.07 -8.36 9.82
CA TYR A 69 -17.22 -7.45 9.84
C TYR A 69 -17.29 -6.62 8.54
N PRO A 70 -18.45 -6.02 8.19
CA PRO A 70 -18.67 -5.44 6.86
C PRO A 70 -17.63 -4.41 6.41
N ALA A 71 -17.08 -3.59 7.32
CA ALA A 71 -16.05 -2.60 6.97
C ALA A 71 -14.68 -3.22 6.62
N LEU A 72 -14.41 -4.48 6.99
CA LEU A 72 -13.22 -5.19 6.50
C LEU A 72 -13.27 -5.42 4.98
N TRP A 73 -14.45 -5.52 4.37
CA TRP A 73 -14.55 -5.61 2.91
C TRP A 73 -13.98 -4.36 2.24
N GLY A 74 -14.37 -3.18 2.71
CA GLY A 74 -13.85 -1.91 2.19
C GLY A 74 -12.33 -1.81 2.33
N HIS A 75 -11.78 -2.21 3.48
CA HIS A 75 -10.34 -2.25 3.69
C HIS A 75 -9.64 -3.22 2.73
N LEU A 76 -10.13 -4.48 2.66
CA LEU A 76 -9.56 -5.51 1.80
C LEU A 76 -9.54 -5.07 0.34
N THR A 77 -10.67 -4.56 -0.17
CA THR A 77 -10.78 -4.05 -1.53
C THR A 77 -9.78 -2.94 -1.81
N MET A 78 -9.66 -1.95 -0.90
CA MET A 78 -8.69 -0.86 -1.07
C MET A 78 -7.24 -1.36 -1.06
N MET A 79 -6.90 -2.33 -0.20
CA MET A 79 -5.57 -2.91 -0.13
C MET A 79 -5.21 -3.69 -1.41
N VAL A 80 -6.14 -4.46 -1.96
CA VAL A 80 -5.94 -5.18 -3.23
C VAL A 80 -5.80 -4.19 -4.39
N LEU A 81 -6.65 -3.16 -4.46
CA LEU A 81 -6.53 -2.12 -5.48
C LEU A 81 -5.19 -1.39 -5.38
N ALA A 82 -4.71 -1.10 -4.16
CA ALA A 82 -3.40 -0.49 -3.95
C ALA A 82 -2.27 -1.35 -4.54
N ALA A 83 -2.29 -2.66 -4.29
CA ALA A 83 -1.31 -3.60 -4.82
C ALA A 83 -1.35 -3.65 -6.36
N VAL A 84 -2.55 -3.72 -6.94
CA VAL A 84 -2.74 -3.71 -8.40
C VAL A 84 -2.19 -2.43 -9.02
N VAL A 85 -2.57 -1.25 -8.49
CA VAL A 85 -2.13 0.06 -9.01
C VAL A 85 -0.61 0.18 -8.94
N ALA A 86 -0.01 -0.18 -7.80
CA ALA A 86 1.44 -0.16 -7.63
C ALA A 86 2.14 -1.06 -8.67
N HIS A 87 1.71 -2.32 -8.79
CA HIS A 87 2.32 -3.28 -9.72
C HIS A 87 2.17 -2.85 -11.17
N VAL A 88 0.97 -2.48 -11.61
CA VAL A 88 0.70 -2.10 -13.00
C VAL A 88 1.59 -0.92 -13.38
N LEU A 89 1.61 0.16 -12.60
CA LEU A 89 2.37 1.35 -12.97
C LEU A 89 3.88 1.15 -12.87
N LEU A 90 4.38 0.38 -11.90
CA LEU A 90 5.80 0.04 -11.81
C LEU A 90 6.25 -0.87 -12.97
N VAL A 91 5.45 -1.88 -13.33
CA VAL A 91 5.74 -2.79 -14.45
C VAL A 91 5.68 -2.07 -15.78
N VAL A 92 4.66 -1.24 -16.00
CA VAL A 92 4.53 -0.43 -17.21
C VAL A 92 5.73 0.51 -17.34
N ASN A 93 6.13 1.20 -16.26
CA ASN A 93 7.32 2.05 -16.29
C ASN A 93 8.59 1.29 -16.68
N ARG A 94 8.78 0.09 -16.11
CA ARG A 94 9.94 -0.76 -16.38
C ARG A 94 10.00 -1.23 -17.83
N LYS A 95 8.86 -1.40 -18.49
CA LYS A 95 8.77 -1.85 -19.88
C LYS A 95 8.92 -0.72 -20.90
N ARG A 96 8.98 0.55 -20.48
CA ARG A 96 9.16 1.67 -21.42
C ARG A 96 10.59 1.72 -21.95
N PRO A 97 10.80 2.17 -23.22
CA PRO A 97 12.14 2.41 -23.75
C PRO A 97 12.92 3.45 -22.93
N ASN A 98 12.20 4.45 -22.41
CA ASN A 98 12.73 5.48 -21.51
C ASN A 98 11.93 5.45 -20.21
N PRO A 99 12.31 4.63 -19.22
CA PRO A 99 11.70 4.63 -17.90
C PRO A 99 11.84 6.00 -17.23
N GLY A 100 10.85 6.41 -16.45
CA GLY A 100 10.81 7.71 -15.79
C GLY A 100 10.42 7.62 -14.31
N TYR A 101 10.30 8.79 -13.68
CA TYR A 101 9.85 8.92 -12.28
C TYR A 101 8.34 9.11 -12.13
N LEU A 102 7.64 9.57 -13.17
CA LEU A 102 6.23 9.91 -13.10
C LEU A 102 5.32 8.71 -12.82
N LEU A 103 5.49 7.61 -13.56
CA LEU A 103 4.64 6.42 -13.36
C LEU A 103 4.86 5.76 -11.99
N PRO A 104 6.11 5.56 -11.51
CA PRO A 104 6.34 5.09 -10.14
C PRO A 104 5.76 6.04 -9.09
N LEU A 105 5.86 7.35 -9.29
CA LEU A 105 5.28 8.35 -8.37
C LEU A 105 3.76 8.22 -8.29
N ILE A 106 3.06 8.14 -9.42
CA ILE A 106 1.60 7.95 -9.46
C ILE A 106 1.22 6.57 -8.91
N GLY A 107 1.99 5.53 -9.22
CA GLY A 107 1.75 4.17 -8.73
C GLY A 107 1.83 4.06 -7.23
N VAL A 108 2.95 4.51 -6.64
CA VAL A 108 3.14 4.44 -5.19
C VAL A 108 2.28 5.48 -4.47
N GLY A 109 2.17 6.70 -5.00
CA GLY A 109 1.31 7.74 -4.42
C GLY A 109 -0.17 7.34 -4.42
N GLY A 110 -0.66 6.82 -5.54
CA GLY A 110 -2.03 6.30 -5.63
C GLY A 110 -2.27 5.11 -4.71
N ALA A 111 -1.33 4.17 -4.63
CA ALA A 111 -1.40 3.06 -3.68
C ALA A 111 -1.43 3.54 -2.22
N LEU A 112 -0.63 4.52 -1.84
CA LEU A 112 -0.65 5.12 -0.50
C LEU A 112 -2.00 5.74 -0.17
N LEU A 113 -2.60 6.50 -1.08
CA LEU A 113 -3.91 7.09 -0.88
C LEU A 113 -4.99 6.02 -0.66
N LEU A 114 -4.94 4.92 -1.43
CA LEU A 114 -5.83 3.77 -1.26
C LEU A 114 -5.62 3.08 0.09
N ILE A 115 -4.37 2.86 0.51
CA ILE A 115 -4.05 2.26 1.82
C ILE A 115 -4.60 3.14 2.95
N ILE A 116 -4.36 4.46 2.90
CA ILE A 116 -4.88 5.41 3.88
C ILE A 116 -6.41 5.37 3.91
N GLY A 117 -7.06 5.40 2.74
CA GLY A 117 -8.51 5.27 2.61
C GLY A 117 -9.05 3.98 3.24
N GLY A 118 -8.38 2.85 3.00
CA GLY A 118 -8.73 1.56 3.60
C GLY A 118 -8.57 1.54 5.13
N ILE A 119 -7.59 2.24 5.69
CA ILE A 119 -7.41 2.38 7.15
C ILE A 119 -8.54 3.24 7.74
N LEU A 120 -8.85 4.36 7.10
CA LEU A 120 -9.90 5.29 7.55
C LEU A 120 -11.29 4.65 7.49
N ALA A 121 -11.56 3.79 6.50
CA ALA A 121 -12.80 3.04 6.39
C ALA A 121 -13.03 2.13 7.61
N ILE A 122 -11.99 1.45 8.10
CA ILE A 122 -12.06 0.68 9.35
C ILE A 122 -12.27 1.61 10.54
N SER A 123 -11.49 2.69 10.66
CA SER A 123 -11.55 3.58 11.82
C SER A 123 -12.93 4.21 12.02
N ARG A 124 -13.60 4.65 10.94
CA ARG A 124 -14.95 5.22 11.00
C ARG A 124 -16.01 4.19 11.42
N SER A 125 -15.88 2.93 10.98
CA SER A 125 -16.80 1.86 11.39
C SER A 125 -16.72 1.54 12.88
N VAL A 126 -15.53 1.62 13.49
CA VAL A 126 -15.34 1.42 14.93
C VAL A 126 -16.01 2.54 15.73
N VAL A 127 -15.87 3.80 15.30
CA VAL A 127 -16.52 4.95 15.96
C VAL A 127 -18.05 4.92 15.79
N GLY A 128 -18.53 4.50 14.62
CA GLY A 128 -19.98 4.34 14.38
C GLY A 128 -20.61 3.25 15.26
N MET A 129 -19.88 2.19 15.57
CA MET A 129 -20.35 1.11 16.46
C MET A 129 -20.47 1.57 17.92
N THR A 130 -19.62 2.50 18.38
CA THR A 130 -19.68 3.07 19.74
C THR A 130 -20.76 4.14 19.92
N GLY A 131 -21.22 4.77 18.83
CA GLY A 131 -22.28 5.79 18.87
C GLY A 131 -23.70 5.25 18.81
N ALA A 132 -23.89 3.97 18.44
CA ALA A 132 -25.20 3.32 18.35
C ALA A 132 -25.65 2.64 19.66
N GLY A 133 -24.96 2.90 20.77
CA GLY A 133 -25.24 2.36 22.10
C GLY A 133 -25.47 3.43 23.19
N GLY A 134 -25.94 4.61 22.79
CA GLY A 134 -26.33 5.71 23.70
C GLY A 134 -27.82 5.99 23.61
#